data_AF-A0A450YYU7-F1
#
_entry.id   AF-A0A450YYU7-F1
#
_cell.length_a   1.000
_cell.length_b   1.000
_cell.length_c   1.000
_cell.angle_alpha   90.00
_cell.angle_beta   90.00
_cell.angle_gamma   90.00
#
_symmetry.space_group_name_H-M   'P 1'
#
loop_
_entity.id
_entity.type
_entity.pdbx_description
1 polymer ?
#
loop_
_entity_poly.entity_id
_entity_poly.type
_entity_poly.pdbx_seq_one_letter_code
_entity_poly.pdbx_strand_id
1 'polypeptide(L)'
;MNMRKVHRAVGLVFSPFFLLTAVTGIILLWRKAEVYGSDVKGILIGLHNWEIAAKYIGVILAAGLIYMAITGLLMILFPGKFKSDD
;
A
#
# COMPACT_ATOMS: atom_id res chain seq x y z
N MET A 1 -4.47 23.35 1.48
CA MET A 1 -5.05 22.10 2.01
C MET A 1 -4.07 21.53 3.03
N ASN A 2 -4.53 21.22 4.25
CA ASN A 2 -3.66 20.75 5.33
C ASN A 2 -3.11 19.36 5.00
N MET A 3 -1.77 19.23 4.85
CA MET A 3 -1.11 17.97 4.46
C MET A 3 -1.46 16.80 5.40
N ARG A 4 -1.67 17.06 6.69
CA ARG A 4 -2.11 16.03 7.66
C ARG A 4 -3.50 15.49 7.34
N LYS A 5 -4.44 16.37 6.95
CA LYS A 5 -5.81 15.97 6.58
C LYS A 5 -5.79 15.12 5.31
N VAL A 6 -4.99 15.49 4.31
CA VAL A 6 -4.85 14.72 3.06
C VAL A 6 -4.18 13.38 3.31
N HIS A 7 -3.05 13.34 4.03
CA HIS A 7 -2.37 12.10 4.38
C HIS A 7 -3.30 11.12 5.12
N ARG A 8 -4.06 11.60 6.10
CA ARG A 8 -5.03 10.77 6.83
C ARG A 8 -6.14 10.23 5.90
N ALA A 9 -6.67 11.07 5.02
CA ALA A 9 -7.71 10.66 4.08
C ALA A 9 -7.19 9.61 3.09
N VAL A 10 -6.03 9.83 2.48
CA VAL A 10 -5.40 8.85 1.57
C VAL A 10 -5.08 7.57 2.32
N GLY A 11 -4.51 7.65 3.52
CA GLY A 11 -4.24 6.48 4.35
C GLY A 11 -5.48 5.67 4.64
N LEU A 12 -6.58 6.32 5.03
CA LEU A 12 -7.85 5.65 5.30
C LEU A 12 -8.37 4.91 4.05
N VAL A 13 -8.45 5.60 2.91
CA VAL A 13 -8.97 5.04 1.64
C VAL A 13 -8.09 3.89 1.13
N PHE A 14 -6.77 4.03 1.19
CA PHE A 14 -5.85 3.06 0.59
C PHE A 14 -5.46 1.91 1.54
N SER A 15 -5.62 2.08 2.85
CA SER A 15 -5.18 1.09 3.85
C SER A 15 -5.71 -0.33 3.64
N PRO A 16 -6.98 -0.59 3.26
CA PRO A 16 -7.43 -1.96 3.05
C PRO A 16 -6.66 -2.65 1.90
N PHE A 17 -6.37 -1.91 0.85
CA PHE A 17 -5.63 -2.40 -0.31
C PHE A 17 -4.15 -2.61 0.00
N PHE A 18 -3.55 -1.73 0.79
CA PHE A 18 -2.18 -1.91 1.27
C PHE A 18 -2.05 -3.10 2.20
N LEU A 19 -3.01 -3.31 3.10
CA LEU A 19 -3.05 -4.49 3.97
C LEU A 19 -3.19 -5.78 3.15
N LEU A 20 -4.08 -5.81 2.16
CA LEU A 20 -4.20 -6.96 1.25
C LEU A 20 -2.89 -7.23 0.52
N THR A 21 -2.26 -6.19 -0.03
CA THR A 21 -0.99 -6.29 -0.75
C THR A 21 0.14 -6.76 0.19
N ALA A 22 0.18 -6.26 1.43
CA ALA A 22 1.16 -6.66 2.43
C ALA A 22 0.98 -8.13 2.84
N VAL A 23 -0.25 -8.57 3.15
CA VAL A 23 -0.54 -9.95 3.56
C VAL A 23 -0.19 -10.94 2.44
N THR A 24 -0.63 -10.66 1.21
CA THR A 24 -0.30 -11.51 0.05
C THR A 24 1.20 -11.51 -0.23
N GLY A 25 1.87 -10.35 -0.12
CA GLY A 25 3.31 -10.21 -0.30
C GLY A 25 4.12 -10.99 0.73
N ILE A 26 3.72 -10.96 2.00
CA ILE A 26 4.29 -11.77 3.08
C ILE A 26 4.20 -13.24 2.68
N ILE A 27 3.01 -13.78 2.41
CA ILE A 27 2.84 -15.20 2.06
C ILE A 27 3.67 -15.58 0.81
N LEU A 28 3.81 -14.68 -0.16
CA LEU A 28 4.62 -14.87 -1.37
C LEU A 28 6.14 -14.93 -1.13
N LEU A 29 6.65 -14.50 0.02
CA LEU A 29 8.05 -14.69 0.40
C LEU A 29 8.40 -16.19 0.51
N TRP A 30 7.44 -17.03 0.90
CA TRP A 30 7.60 -18.49 1.04
C TRP A 30 7.24 -19.28 -0.22
N ARG A 31 7.03 -18.63 -1.37
CA ARG A 31 6.60 -19.28 -2.62
C ARG A 31 7.56 -20.34 -3.20
N LYS A 32 8.79 -20.40 -2.69
CA LYS A 32 9.82 -21.39 -3.06
C LYS A 32 9.94 -22.53 -2.05
N ALA A 33 9.31 -22.42 -0.89
CA ALA A 33 9.31 -23.44 0.15
C ALA A 33 8.13 -24.43 0.02
N GLU A 34 7.41 -24.38 -1.11
CA GLU A 34 6.31 -25.30 -1.46
C GLU A 34 5.21 -25.43 -0.39
N VAL A 35 5.02 -24.39 0.43
CA VAL A 35 4.04 -24.36 1.54
C VAL A 35 2.58 -24.38 1.05
N TYR A 36 2.36 -24.07 -0.23
CA TYR A 36 1.05 -24.09 -0.90
C TYR A 36 1.20 -24.48 -2.37
N GLY A 37 0.14 -25.09 -2.92
CA GLY A 37 0.09 -25.57 -4.29
C GLY A 37 0.14 -24.46 -5.36
N SER A 38 0.32 -24.87 -6.62
CA SER A 38 0.40 -23.99 -7.79
C SER A 38 -0.79 -23.05 -7.93
N ASP A 39 -2.00 -23.52 -7.60
CA ASP A 39 -3.23 -22.76 -7.78
C ASP A 39 -3.31 -21.58 -6.80
N VAL A 40 -3.04 -21.86 -5.52
CA VAL A 40 -2.95 -20.83 -4.47
C VAL A 40 -1.85 -19.83 -4.79
N LYS A 41 -0.72 -20.30 -5.31
CA LYS A 41 0.38 -19.43 -5.77
C LYS A 41 -0.06 -18.48 -6.87
N GLY A 42 -0.80 -18.98 -7.88
CA GLY A 42 -1.34 -18.15 -8.96
C GLY A 42 -2.28 -17.08 -8.45
N ILE A 43 -3.21 -17.44 -7.54
CA ILE A 43 -4.15 -16.50 -6.93
C ILE A 43 -3.40 -15.43 -6.13
N LEU A 44 -2.42 -15.82 -5.30
CA LEU A 44 -1.64 -14.88 -4.50
C LEU A 44 -0.85 -13.90 -5.37
N ILE A 45 -0.19 -14.38 -6.44
CA ILE A 45 0.51 -13.52 -7.39
C ILE A 45 -0.48 -12.55 -8.04
N GLY A 46 -1.62 -13.06 -8.53
CA GLY A 46 -2.62 -12.25 -9.20
C GLY A 46 -3.25 -11.17 -8.31
N LEU A 47 -3.50 -11.48 -7.04
CA LEU A 47 -3.99 -10.52 -6.04
C LEU A 47 -2.92 -9.49 -5.68
N HIS A 48 -1.69 -9.93 -5.40
CA HIS A 48 -0.60 -9.04 -4.99
C HIS A 48 -0.22 -8.04 -6.09
N ASN A 49 -0.11 -8.52 -7.33
CA ASN A 49 0.24 -7.72 -8.49
C ASN A 49 -0.96 -6.96 -9.09
N TRP A 50 -2.16 -7.11 -8.52
CA TRP A 50 -3.40 -6.53 -9.05
C TRP A 50 -3.73 -6.96 -10.49
N GLU A 51 -3.21 -8.10 -10.94
CA GLU A 51 -3.48 -8.68 -12.27
C GLU A 51 -4.95 -9.09 -12.41
N ILE A 52 -5.58 -9.48 -11.29
CA ILE A 52 -6.98 -9.93 -11.26
C ILE A 52 -7.97 -8.75 -11.39
N ALA A 53 -7.62 -7.57 -10.90
CA ALA A 53 -8.57 -6.44 -10.83
C ALA A 53 -8.36 -5.40 -11.95
N ALA A 54 -7.11 -5.04 -12.26
CA ALA A 54 -6.64 -4.29 -13.43
C ALA A 54 -5.23 -3.71 -13.15
N LYS A 55 -4.33 -3.76 -14.14
CA LYS A 55 -2.96 -3.20 -14.04
C LYS A 55 -2.92 -1.74 -13.56
N TYR A 56 -3.90 -0.93 -13.97
CA TYR A 56 -3.98 0.49 -13.59
C TYR A 56 -4.28 0.71 -12.10
N ILE A 57 -4.99 -0.23 -11.45
CA ILE A 57 -5.25 -0.17 -10.00
C ILE A 57 -3.93 -0.34 -9.25
N GLY A 58 -3.08 -1.28 -9.67
CA GLY A 58 -1.75 -1.47 -9.08
C GLY A 58 -0.89 -0.20 -9.13
N VAL A 59 -0.93 0.55 -10.24
CA VAL A 59 -0.19 1.81 -10.38
C VAL A 59 -0.72 2.88 -9.42
N ILE A 60 -2.04 3.03 -9.30
CA ILE A 60 -2.68 3.99 -8.39
C ILE A 60 -2.33 3.64 -6.93
N LEU A 61 -2.38 2.37 -6.56
CA LEU A 61 -1.99 1.91 -5.23
C LEU A 61 -0.50 2.16 -4.95
N ALA A 62 0.39 1.88 -5.90
CA ALA A 62 1.81 2.16 -5.76
C ALA A 62 2.07 3.66 -5.55
N ALA A 63 1.42 4.52 -6.35
CA ALA A 63 1.52 5.96 -6.18
C ALA A 63 0.98 6.43 -4.81
N GLY A 64 -0.14 5.86 -4.35
CA GLY A 64 -0.69 6.09 -3.02
C GLY A 64 0.29 5.69 -1.91
N LEU A 65 0.95 4.54 -2.05
CA LEU A 65 1.92 4.05 -1.05
C LEU A 65 3.16 4.95 -1.00
N ILE A 66 3.69 5.35 -2.15
CA ILE A 66 4.79 6.30 -2.26
C ILE A 66 4.42 7.64 -1.60
N TYR A 67 3.23 8.16 -1.92
CA TYR A 67 2.71 9.38 -1.30
C TYR A 67 2.65 9.24 0.23
N MET A 68 2.09 8.15 0.74
CA MET A 68 1.96 7.91 2.18
C MET A 68 3.33 7.82 2.87
N ALA A 69 4.30 7.13 2.26
CA ALA A 69 5.65 7.01 2.80
C ALA A 69 6.36 8.37 2.85
N ILE A 70 6.33 9.12 1.75
CA ILE A 70 6.98 10.44 1.66
C ILE A 70 6.33 11.43 2.63
N THR A 71 5.00 11.54 2.61
CA THR A 71 4.31 12.51 3.46
C THR A 71 4.39 12.16 4.94
N GLY A 72 4.36 10.87 5.30
CA GLY A 72 4.63 10.41 6.67
C GLY A 72 6.02 10.84 7.15
N LEU A 73 7.05 10.60 6.34
CA LEU A 73 8.42 10.99 6.66
C LEU A 73 8.58 12.51 6.77
N LEU A 74 8.01 13.27 5.83
CA LEU A 74 8.07 14.74 5.85
C LEU A 74 7.40 15.34 7.10
N MET A 75 6.28 14.75 7.57
CA MET A 75 5.62 15.22 8.80
C MET A 75 6.46 14.98 10.05
N ILE A 76 7.24 13.89 10.08
CA ILE A 76 8.14 13.57 11.19
C ILE A 76 9.37 14.49 11.16
N LEU A 77 9.97 14.69 9.99
CA LEU A 77 11.19 15.49 9.83
C LEU A 77 10.95 17.00 9.93
N PHE A 78 9.79 17.48 9.49
CA PHE A 78 9.46 18.91 9.43
C PHE A 78 8.13 19.23 10.13
N PRO A 79 8.00 18.94 11.43
CA PRO A 79 6.72 19.02 12.14
C PRO A 79 6.14 20.45 12.16
N GLY A 80 6.99 21.48 12.17
CA GLY A 80 6.58 22.89 12.18
C GLY A 80 6.06 23.43 10.84
N LYS A 81 6.42 22.82 9.71
CA LYS A 81 6.01 23.27 8.37
C LYS A 81 4.62 22.77 7.97
N PHE A 82 4.15 21.73 8.65
CA PHE A 82 2.89 21.05 8.37
C PHE A 82 2.01 20.95 9.63
N LYS A 83 2.24 21.83 10.61
CA LYS A 83 1.28 22.02 11.70
C LYS A 83 -0.04 22.48 11.09
N SER A 84 -1.11 21.91 11.62
CA SER A 84 -2.44 22.41 11.30
C SER A 84 -2.70 23.61 12.18
N ASP A 85 -3.09 24.72 11.57
CA ASP A 85 -3.74 25.83 12.25
C ASP A 85 -5.18 25.36 12.57
N ASP A 86 -5.29 24.38 13.48
CA ASP A 86 -6.56 24.01 14.09
C ASP A 86 -6.66 24.70 15.45
#